data_AF-A0A924Z8R7-F1
#
_entry.id   AF-A0A924Z8R7-F1
#
_cell.length_a   1.000
_cell.length_b   1.000
_cell.length_c   1.000
_cell.angle_alpha   90.00
_cell.angle_beta   90.00
_cell.angle_gamma   90.00
#
_symmetry.space_group_name_H-M   'P 1'
#
loop_
_entity.id
_entity.type
_entity.pdbx_description
1 polymer ?
#
loop_
_entity_poly.entity_id
_entity_poly.type
_entity_poly.pdbx_seq_one_letter_code
_entity_poly.pdbx_strand_id
1 'polypeptide(L)'
;MKSVFTLRALTAAMLIAFAGSTQAADFSFSGNAVYNTDVVELAFTLATDATGVKVWTDSWQSGRNVDPTLALWSKSGNDYTLVSEVDDDDTVAPGQGFFDSGMVFGALSSGQYLATLVASPNHDNGSKLSAGFAFDGAMPIAIADWNQPGSDINANDQKGTFWRVNLAGVTQVGVVPEPATWALFGVSLAACGLRVRRSRGA
;
A
#
# COMPACT_ATOMS: atom_id res chain seq x y z
N MET A 1 -21.00 -65.97 -18.46
CA MET A 1 -21.92 -64.97 -17.87
C MET A 1 -21.91 -65.12 -16.35
N LYS A 2 -21.21 -64.23 -15.64
CA LYS A 2 -21.34 -64.02 -14.19
C LYS A 2 -21.29 -62.50 -13.94
N SER A 3 -22.48 -61.99 -13.66
CA SER A 3 -22.86 -60.73 -13.01
C SER A 3 -21.73 -59.80 -12.55
N VAL A 4 -21.51 -58.73 -13.32
CA VAL A 4 -20.94 -57.46 -12.84
C VAL A 4 -22.08 -56.71 -12.18
N PHE A 5 -22.19 -56.79 -10.86
CA PHE A 5 -23.10 -55.94 -10.11
C PHE A 5 -22.44 -55.48 -8.81
N THR A 6 -22.82 -54.27 -8.41
CA THR A 6 -22.51 -53.57 -7.16
C THR A 6 -21.09 -53.02 -7.00
N LEU A 7 -20.83 -51.88 -7.65
CA LEU A 7 -20.18 -50.73 -6.99
C LEU A 7 -20.58 -49.42 -7.68
N ARG A 8 -21.87 -49.08 -7.62
CA ARG A 8 -22.39 -47.76 -8.05
C ARG A 8 -23.46 -47.34 -7.05
N ALA A 9 -23.03 -46.67 -5.99
CA ALA A 9 -23.82 -45.71 -5.19
C ALA A 9 -23.06 -45.42 -3.89
N LEU A 10 -22.16 -44.45 -3.93
CA LEU A 10 -21.94 -43.55 -2.79
C LEU A 10 -21.87 -42.14 -3.36
N THR A 11 -23.07 -41.64 -3.67
CA THR A 11 -23.56 -40.29 -3.35
C THR A 11 -22.62 -39.57 -2.35
N ALA A 12 -21.83 -38.60 -2.81
CA ALA A 12 -22.22 -37.19 -2.88
C ALA A 12 -22.81 -36.67 -1.55
N ALA A 13 -21.95 -36.23 -0.63
CA ALA A 13 -22.25 -35.20 0.38
C ALA A 13 -21.04 -34.97 1.32
N MET A 14 -19.98 -34.31 0.86
CA MET A 14 -19.10 -33.58 1.77
C MET A 14 -18.24 -32.55 1.03
N LEU A 15 -18.90 -31.58 0.40
CA LEU A 15 -18.33 -30.24 0.25
C LEU A 15 -19.19 -29.31 1.10
N ILE A 16 -18.97 -29.38 2.42
CA ILE A 16 -19.26 -28.21 3.24
C ILE A 16 -18.18 -27.21 2.84
N ALA A 17 -18.50 -26.38 1.84
CA ALA A 17 -17.75 -25.17 1.62
C ALA A 17 -17.80 -24.41 2.94
N PHE A 18 -16.65 -24.30 3.60
CA PHE A 18 -16.46 -23.32 4.66
C PHE A 18 -16.66 -21.95 4.01
N ALA A 19 -17.90 -21.46 3.98
CA ALA A 19 -18.18 -20.04 3.85
C ALA A 19 -17.73 -19.41 5.17
N GLY A 20 -16.42 -19.30 5.35
CA GLY A 20 -15.86 -18.48 6.41
C GLY A 20 -16.41 -17.08 6.23
N SER A 21 -17.01 -16.53 7.29
CA SER A 21 -17.32 -15.11 7.34
C SER A 21 -16.02 -14.36 7.11
N THR A 22 -15.89 -13.69 5.96
CA THR A 22 -14.80 -12.75 5.71
C THR A 22 -15.02 -11.58 6.65
N GLN A 23 -14.35 -11.61 7.81
CA GLN A 23 -14.34 -10.46 8.69
C GLN A 23 -13.47 -9.37 8.05
N ALA A 24 -13.94 -8.13 8.12
CA ALA A 24 -13.08 -6.99 7.85
C ALA A 24 -11.86 -7.10 8.76
N ALA A 25 -10.68 -7.14 8.16
CA ALA A 25 -9.43 -7.21 8.88
C ALA A 25 -8.85 -5.80 9.01
N ASP A 26 -8.24 -5.56 10.16
CA ASP A 26 -7.47 -4.36 10.43
C ASP A 26 -6.00 -4.68 10.15
N PHE A 27 -5.37 -3.85 9.35
CA PHE A 27 -3.97 -3.95 8.98
C PHE A 27 -3.24 -2.69 9.42
N SER A 28 -2.00 -2.88 9.85
CA SER A 28 -1.09 -1.78 10.19
C SER A 28 0.24 -2.04 9.49
N PHE A 29 0.71 -1.04 8.75
CA PHE A 29 1.99 -1.04 8.08
C PHE A 29 2.82 0.10 8.66
N SER A 30 4.09 -0.15 8.93
CA SER A 30 4.98 0.86 9.47
C SER A 30 6.38 0.72 8.91
N GLY A 31 7.09 1.82 8.88
CA GLY A 31 8.47 1.86 8.40
C GLY A 31 9.13 3.16 8.76
N ASN A 32 10.16 3.50 7.99
CA ASN A 32 10.86 4.76 8.11
C ASN A 32 11.01 5.38 6.72
N ALA A 33 10.62 6.65 6.58
CA ALA A 33 10.95 7.46 5.42
C ALA A 33 12.34 8.07 5.67
N VAL A 34 13.26 7.93 4.73
CA VAL A 34 14.63 8.42 4.86
C VAL A 34 14.71 9.88 4.41
N TYR A 35 14.03 10.20 3.31
CA TYR A 35 14.07 11.51 2.67
C TYR A 35 12.68 12.14 2.57
N ASN A 36 12.65 13.47 2.48
CA ASN A 36 11.42 14.24 2.25
C ASN A 36 10.76 13.93 0.90
N THR A 37 11.50 13.38 -0.05
CA THR A 37 11.03 12.93 -1.37
C THR A 37 10.47 11.51 -1.35
N ASP A 38 10.58 10.78 -0.24
CA ASP A 38 10.12 9.39 -0.21
C ASP A 38 8.59 9.33 -0.30
N VAL A 39 8.11 8.40 -1.13
CA VAL A 39 6.69 8.08 -1.28
C VAL A 39 6.51 6.64 -0.82
N VAL A 40 5.73 6.46 0.24
CA VAL A 40 5.34 5.14 0.74
C VAL A 40 4.11 4.70 -0.03
N GLU A 41 4.15 3.50 -0.63
CA GLU A 41 3.06 2.95 -1.44
C GLU A 41 2.52 1.65 -0.83
N LEU A 42 1.22 1.61 -0.52
CA LEU A 42 0.54 0.46 0.07
C LEU A 42 -0.66 0.08 -0.80
N ALA A 43 -0.52 -1.00 -1.58
CA ALA A 43 -1.64 -1.47 -2.39
C ALA A 43 -2.52 -2.46 -1.64
N PHE A 44 -3.80 -2.44 -1.98
CA PHE A 44 -4.77 -3.40 -1.48
C PHE A 44 -5.89 -3.60 -2.51
N THR A 45 -6.68 -4.66 -2.29
CA THR A 45 -7.80 -4.98 -3.18
C THR A 45 -9.06 -5.20 -2.38
N LEU A 46 -10.17 -4.73 -2.94
CA LEU A 46 -11.52 -5.01 -2.45
C LEU A 46 -12.14 -6.03 -3.39
N ALA A 47 -12.39 -7.25 -2.89
CA ALA A 47 -12.99 -8.32 -3.68
C ALA A 47 -14.47 -8.07 -3.99
N THR A 48 -15.13 -7.30 -3.13
CA THR A 48 -16.52 -6.84 -3.25
C THR A 48 -16.58 -5.39 -2.83
N ASP A 49 -17.67 -4.70 -3.15
CA ASP A 49 -17.92 -3.37 -2.61
C ASP A 49 -17.87 -3.41 -1.07
N ALA A 50 -17.26 -2.38 -0.48
CA ALA A 50 -17.04 -2.26 0.95
C ALA A 50 -17.59 -0.94 1.48
N THR A 51 -17.99 -0.93 2.74
CA THR A 51 -18.48 0.27 3.44
C THR A 51 -17.68 0.46 4.71
N GLY A 52 -17.49 1.71 5.13
CA GLY A 52 -16.74 2.02 6.35
C GLY A 52 -15.24 1.69 6.25
N VAL A 53 -14.67 1.73 5.04
CA VAL A 53 -13.22 1.60 4.86
C VAL A 53 -12.55 2.83 5.46
N LYS A 54 -11.50 2.61 6.25
CA LYS A 54 -10.73 3.68 6.89
C LYS A 54 -9.25 3.53 6.58
N VAL A 55 -8.59 4.63 6.30
CA VAL A 55 -7.13 4.72 6.17
C VAL A 55 -6.66 5.89 7.01
N TRP A 56 -5.71 5.68 7.92
CA TRP A 56 -5.22 6.78 8.77
C TRP A 56 -3.80 6.56 9.26
N THR A 57 -3.12 7.64 9.62
CA THR A 57 -1.83 7.62 10.33
C THR A 57 -2.03 7.93 11.79
N ASP A 58 -1.08 7.51 12.62
CA ASP A 58 -0.98 7.86 14.04
C ASP A 58 0.51 7.97 14.44
N SER A 59 1.31 8.46 13.49
CA SER A 59 2.76 8.46 13.56
C SER A 59 3.36 9.82 13.89
N TRP A 60 2.65 10.95 13.71
CA TRP A 60 3.22 12.28 13.99
C TRP A 60 3.73 12.42 15.44
N GLN A 61 2.97 11.89 16.40
CA GLN A 61 3.37 11.77 17.82
C GLN A 61 3.89 13.09 18.44
N SER A 62 3.10 14.16 18.31
CA SER A 62 3.42 15.48 18.89
C SER A 62 4.73 16.07 18.37
N GLY A 63 4.99 15.95 17.07
CA GLY A 63 6.17 16.51 16.43
C GLY A 63 7.39 15.62 16.55
N ARG A 64 7.26 14.37 17.03
CA ARG A 64 8.38 13.45 17.06
C ARG A 64 8.75 12.96 15.67
N ASN A 65 7.77 12.68 14.82
CA ASN A 65 7.97 12.23 13.45
C ASN A 65 7.39 13.23 12.45
N VAL A 66 7.66 12.99 11.17
CA VAL A 66 7.12 13.79 10.07
C VAL A 66 5.61 13.95 10.16
N ASP A 67 5.14 15.03 9.57
CA ASP A 67 3.75 15.31 9.25
C ASP A 67 3.34 14.52 7.98
N PRO A 68 2.48 13.51 8.11
CA PRO A 68 2.07 12.70 6.97
C PRO A 68 0.90 13.33 6.20
N THR A 69 1.04 13.44 4.88
CA THR A 69 -0.11 13.56 3.96
C THR A 69 -0.46 12.16 3.43
N LEU A 70 -1.75 11.80 3.43
CA LEU A 70 -2.25 10.53 2.89
C LEU A 70 -3.11 10.75 1.64
N ALA A 71 -2.87 9.97 0.59
CA ALA A 71 -3.78 9.87 -0.55
C ALA A 71 -4.25 8.45 -0.81
N LEU A 72 -5.49 8.31 -1.26
CA LEU A 72 -6.05 7.05 -1.77
C LEU A 72 -6.29 7.17 -3.26
N TRP A 73 -5.88 6.14 -3.99
CA TRP A 73 -6.03 6.04 -5.42
C TRP A 73 -6.77 4.78 -5.84
N SER A 74 -7.52 4.86 -6.93
CA SER A 74 -8.21 3.71 -7.54
C SER A 74 -7.61 3.39 -8.91
N LYS A 75 -7.33 2.11 -9.17
CA LYS A 75 -6.76 1.67 -10.45
C LYS A 75 -7.74 1.94 -11.59
N SER A 76 -7.27 2.60 -12.64
CA SER A 76 -8.04 2.85 -13.86
C SER A 76 -7.16 2.67 -15.10
N GLY A 77 -7.39 1.60 -15.86
CA GLY A 77 -6.55 1.22 -16.99
C GLY A 77 -5.11 0.94 -16.54
N ASN A 78 -4.15 1.64 -17.14
CA ASN A 78 -2.72 1.48 -16.82
C ASN A 78 -2.25 2.35 -15.65
N ASP A 79 -3.09 3.25 -15.14
CA ASP A 79 -2.73 4.24 -14.12
C ASP A 79 -3.65 4.13 -12.89
N TYR A 80 -3.48 5.05 -11.94
CA TYR A 80 -4.34 5.25 -10.81
C TYR A 80 -4.97 6.64 -10.86
N THR A 81 -6.22 6.75 -10.41
CA THR A 81 -6.96 8.01 -10.31
C THR A 81 -7.16 8.36 -8.86
N LEU A 82 -6.90 9.62 -8.51
CA LEU A 82 -7.03 10.10 -7.14
C LEU A 82 -8.49 9.96 -6.68
N VAL A 83 -8.69 9.34 -5.52
CA VAL A 83 -9.99 9.24 -4.84
C VAL A 83 -10.11 10.35 -3.80
N SER A 84 -9.07 10.52 -2.99
CA SER A 84 -8.97 11.57 -1.97
C SER A 84 -7.52 11.75 -1.57
N GLU A 85 -7.14 12.98 -1.23
CA GLU A 85 -5.90 13.33 -0.53
C GLU A 85 -6.30 14.12 0.72
N VAL A 86 -5.66 13.84 1.84
CA VAL A 86 -5.88 14.53 3.12
C VAL A 86 -4.52 14.87 3.72
N ASP A 87 -4.39 16.15 4.05
CA ASP A 87 -3.36 16.74 4.90
C ASP A 87 -4.10 17.21 6.16
N ASP A 88 -3.84 16.58 7.30
CA ASP A 88 -4.46 16.80 8.61
C ASP A 88 -5.95 16.39 8.75
N ASP A 89 -6.20 15.19 9.28
CA ASP A 89 -7.51 14.79 9.83
C ASP A 89 -7.32 13.75 10.95
N ASP A 90 -7.37 14.24 12.20
CA ASP A 90 -7.17 13.46 13.42
C ASP A 90 -8.46 12.81 13.97
N THR A 91 -9.55 12.83 13.19
CA THR A 91 -10.88 12.44 13.67
C THR A 91 -11.28 10.99 13.34
N VAL A 92 -10.43 10.26 12.62
CA VAL A 92 -10.76 8.93 12.06
C VAL A 92 -10.69 7.80 13.10
N ALA A 93 -9.68 7.86 13.97
CA ALA A 93 -9.41 6.84 14.99
C ALA A 93 -8.68 7.40 16.23
N PRO A 94 -8.82 6.75 17.39
CA PRO A 94 -8.01 7.10 18.55
C PRO A 94 -6.51 6.91 18.28
N GLY A 95 -5.69 7.82 18.83
CA GLY A 95 -4.22 7.75 18.73
C GLY A 95 -3.63 8.67 17.67
N GLN A 96 -4.45 9.24 16.79
CA GLN A 96 -4.02 10.32 15.89
C GLN A 96 -3.62 11.55 16.69
N GLY A 97 -2.56 12.22 16.26
CA GLY A 97 -2.25 13.58 16.68
C GLY A 97 -2.71 14.59 15.64
N PHE A 98 -2.57 15.87 15.99
CA PHE A 98 -3.12 16.99 15.22
C PHE A 98 -2.73 17.02 13.73
N PHE A 99 -1.50 16.63 13.42
CA PHE A 99 -0.99 16.55 12.04
C PHE A 99 -1.03 15.14 11.44
N ASP A 100 -1.72 14.19 12.08
CA ASP A 100 -1.95 12.90 11.44
C ASP A 100 -3.08 13.02 10.40
N SER A 101 -2.96 12.25 9.32
CA SER A 101 -3.94 12.25 8.24
C SER A 101 -4.89 11.06 8.33
N GLY A 102 -6.13 11.23 7.87
CA GLY A 102 -7.14 10.19 7.93
C GLY A 102 -8.23 10.34 6.88
N MET A 103 -8.80 9.21 6.45
CA MET A 103 -9.93 9.14 5.53
C MET A 103 -10.94 8.08 5.97
N VAL A 104 -12.23 8.40 5.87
CA VAL A 104 -13.35 7.46 6.06
C VAL A 104 -14.22 7.44 4.82
N PHE A 105 -14.38 6.25 4.23
CA PHE A 105 -15.20 6.06 3.03
C PHE A 105 -16.53 5.37 3.38
N GLY A 106 -17.63 6.06 3.11
CA GLY A 106 -18.98 5.49 3.26
C GLY A 106 -19.20 4.28 2.35
N ALA A 107 -18.65 4.32 1.14
CA ALA A 107 -18.60 3.19 0.22
C ALA A 107 -17.37 3.28 -0.69
N LEU A 108 -16.74 2.14 -0.95
CA LEU A 108 -15.74 1.93 -2.00
C LEU A 108 -16.15 0.73 -2.85
N SER A 109 -16.07 0.86 -4.17
CA SER A 109 -16.35 -0.25 -5.07
C SER A 109 -15.26 -1.33 -5.01
N SER A 110 -15.62 -2.55 -5.36
CA SER A 110 -14.63 -3.61 -5.63
C SER A 110 -13.59 -3.14 -6.65
N GLY A 111 -12.31 -3.44 -6.41
CA GLY A 111 -11.24 -2.92 -7.24
C GLY A 111 -9.87 -2.96 -6.58
N GLN A 112 -8.89 -2.43 -7.30
CA GLN A 112 -7.51 -2.27 -6.82
C GLN A 112 -7.29 -0.83 -6.40
N TYR A 113 -6.69 -0.67 -5.23
CA TYR A 113 -6.40 0.62 -4.62
C TYR A 113 -4.93 0.72 -4.24
N LEU A 114 -4.45 1.95 -4.18
CA LEU A 114 -3.13 2.30 -3.67
C LEU A 114 -3.34 3.40 -2.63
N ALA A 115 -2.82 3.23 -1.43
CA ALA A 115 -2.64 4.32 -0.49
C ALA A 115 -1.21 4.82 -0.61
N THR A 116 -1.02 6.13 -0.72
CA THR A 116 0.29 6.77 -0.67
C THR A 116 0.42 7.61 0.59
N LEU A 117 1.60 7.56 1.20
CA LEU A 117 1.97 8.43 2.31
C LEU A 117 3.26 9.16 1.94
N VAL A 118 3.25 10.46 2.18
CA VAL A 118 4.38 11.36 1.93
C VAL A 118 4.56 12.29 3.12
N ALA A 119 5.75 12.87 3.28
CA ALA A 119 5.92 13.95 4.25
C ALA A 119 5.40 15.27 3.65
N SER A 120 4.51 15.96 4.37
CA SER A 120 3.94 17.24 3.92
C SER A 120 5.05 18.29 3.74
N PRO A 121 5.06 19.11 2.66
CA PRO A 121 4.00 19.27 1.65
C PRO A 121 4.30 18.57 0.30
N ASN A 122 4.77 17.32 0.29
CA ASN A 122 5.04 16.56 -0.95
C ASN A 122 3.75 16.04 -1.62
N HIS A 123 2.75 16.90 -1.82
CA HIS A 123 1.40 16.56 -2.32
C HIS A 123 1.39 16.03 -3.76
N ASP A 124 0.26 15.42 -4.13
CA ASP A 124 -0.02 14.93 -5.48
C ASP A 124 -0.11 16.08 -6.52
N ASN A 125 0.54 15.95 -7.68
CA ASN A 125 0.51 16.98 -8.74
C ASN A 125 -0.76 16.95 -9.63
N GLY A 126 -1.76 16.15 -9.29
CA GLY A 126 -3.01 16.10 -10.04
C GLY A 126 -3.86 14.86 -9.78
N SER A 127 -4.84 14.62 -10.66
CA SER A 127 -5.82 13.53 -10.47
C SER A 127 -5.31 12.14 -10.86
N LYS A 128 -4.03 12.01 -11.21
CA LYS A 128 -3.41 10.77 -11.72
C LYS A 128 -2.10 10.52 -11.00
N LEU A 129 -1.84 9.29 -10.59
CA LEU A 129 -0.60 8.95 -9.91
C LEU A 129 0.62 9.22 -10.80
N SER A 130 0.47 9.00 -12.12
CA SER A 130 1.52 9.33 -13.10
C SER A 130 1.86 10.82 -13.22
N ALA A 131 1.05 11.73 -12.64
CA ALA A 131 1.39 13.14 -12.54
C ALA A 131 2.50 13.42 -11.51
N GLY A 132 2.78 12.45 -10.63
CA GLY A 132 3.85 12.55 -9.64
C GLY A 132 3.48 13.41 -8.42
N PHE A 133 4.51 13.76 -7.66
CA PHE A 133 4.42 14.50 -6.40
C PHE A 133 5.21 15.82 -6.45
N ALA A 134 4.91 16.73 -5.54
CA ALA A 134 5.47 18.08 -5.54
C ALA A 134 7.00 18.13 -5.49
N PHE A 135 7.66 17.13 -4.89
CA PHE A 135 9.11 17.02 -4.80
C PHE A 135 9.74 16.11 -5.85
N ASP A 136 8.99 15.65 -6.84
CA ASP A 136 9.56 14.89 -7.95
C ASP A 136 10.62 15.70 -8.69
N GLY A 137 11.83 15.14 -8.80
CA GLY A 137 12.99 15.81 -9.40
C GLY A 137 13.72 16.79 -8.47
N ALA A 138 13.24 17.00 -7.25
CA ALA A 138 13.98 17.75 -6.23
C ALA A 138 15.18 16.94 -5.70
N MET A 139 16.16 17.63 -5.11
CA MET A 139 17.26 16.97 -4.41
C MET A 139 16.74 16.39 -3.08
N PRO A 140 16.87 15.07 -2.83
CA PRO A 140 16.42 14.47 -1.57
C PRO A 140 17.16 15.07 -0.37
N ILE A 141 16.41 15.41 0.67
CA ILE A 141 16.94 15.89 1.95
C ILE A 141 16.56 14.87 3.01
N ALA A 142 17.54 14.39 3.79
CA ALA A 142 17.25 13.47 4.87
C ALA A 142 16.30 14.12 5.86
N ILE A 143 15.28 13.39 6.32
CA ILE A 143 14.24 13.95 7.21
C ILE A 143 14.85 14.56 8.48
N ALA A 144 15.90 13.94 9.03
CA ALA A 144 16.61 14.45 10.20
C ALA A 144 17.23 15.86 9.97
N ASP A 145 17.61 16.16 8.73
CA ASP A 145 18.23 17.42 8.33
C ASP A 145 17.22 18.40 7.70
N TRP A 146 16.07 17.92 7.27
CA TRP A 146 15.06 18.70 6.57
C TRP A 146 14.17 19.48 7.52
N ASN A 147 14.15 20.80 7.41
CA ASN A 147 13.18 21.62 8.14
C ASN A 147 11.88 21.62 7.34
N GLN A 148 10.93 20.79 7.77
CA GLN A 148 9.62 20.71 7.16
C GLN A 148 8.94 22.09 7.21
N PRO A 149 8.34 22.57 6.11
CA PRO A 149 7.50 23.76 6.16
C PRO A 149 6.43 23.62 7.25
N GLY A 150 6.34 24.61 8.14
CA GLY A 150 5.42 24.58 9.29
C GLY A 150 6.02 24.05 10.59
N SER A 151 7.21 23.44 10.56
CA SER A 151 7.88 22.94 11.77
C SER A 151 8.36 24.08 12.68
N ASP A 152 8.31 23.91 14.00
CA ASP A 152 9.02 24.78 14.95
C ASP A 152 10.49 24.36 15.02
N ILE A 153 11.32 25.07 14.27
CA ILE A 153 12.78 24.87 14.24
C ILE A 153 13.44 24.95 15.63
N ASN A 154 12.84 25.67 16.60
CA ASN A 154 13.39 25.75 17.96
C ASN A 154 12.99 24.54 18.82
N ALA A 155 11.92 23.83 18.46
CA ALA A 155 11.49 22.59 19.08
C ALA A 155 12.16 21.35 18.45
N ASN A 156 12.79 21.51 17.28
CA ASN A 156 13.34 20.41 16.48
C ASN A 156 12.31 19.31 16.25
N ASP A 157 11.08 19.72 15.95
CA ASP A 157 9.96 18.84 15.63
C ASP A 157 10.04 18.33 14.18
N GLN A 158 9.26 17.28 13.90
CA GLN A 158 9.09 16.64 12.60
C GLN A 158 10.38 16.06 11.98
N LYS A 159 11.36 15.69 12.82
CA LYS A 159 12.64 15.09 12.41
C LYS A 159 12.70 13.57 12.47
N GLY A 160 11.68 12.92 13.03
CA GLY A 160 11.60 11.47 13.12
C GLY A 160 11.11 10.86 11.81
N THR A 161 11.71 9.74 11.44
CA THR A 161 11.46 9.06 10.16
C THR A 161 10.28 8.10 10.22
N PHE A 162 9.79 7.76 11.41
CA PHE A 162 8.81 6.70 11.58
C PHE A 162 7.45 7.10 11.00
N TRP A 163 6.89 6.21 10.20
CA TRP A 163 5.51 6.32 9.70
C TRP A 163 4.74 5.05 10.03
N ARG A 164 3.42 5.21 10.20
CA ARG A 164 2.49 4.09 10.28
C ARG A 164 1.20 4.45 9.55
N VAL A 165 0.73 3.52 8.74
CA VAL A 165 -0.57 3.58 8.08
C VAL A 165 -1.40 2.41 8.57
N ASN A 166 -2.59 2.73 9.05
CA ASN A 166 -3.59 1.79 9.49
C ASN A 166 -4.70 1.72 8.44
N LEU A 167 -5.20 0.51 8.19
CA LEU A 167 -6.24 0.23 7.20
C LEU A 167 -7.27 -0.70 7.84
N ALA A 168 -8.52 -0.25 7.91
CA ALA A 168 -9.63 -1.02 8.46
C ALA A 168 -10.75 -1.15 7.44
N GLY A 169 -11.59 -2.18 7.59
CA GLY A 169 -12.73 -2.41 6.70
C GLY A 169 -12.38 -3.10 5.38
N VAL A 170 -11.20 -3.72 5.26
CA VAL A 170 -10.74 -4.40 4.04
C VAL A 170 -10.58 -5.91 4.24
N THR A 171 -10.76 -6.68 3.18
CA THR A 171 -10.72 -8.16 3.24
C THR A 171 -9.35 -8.76 2.97
N GLN A 172 -8.49 -8.05 2.22
CA GLN A 172 -7.13 -8.49 1.92
C GLN A 172 -6.24 -7.29 1.60
N VAL A 173 -5.01 -7.30 2.12
CA VAL A 173 -3.94 -6.37 1.71
C VAL A 173 -2.83 -7.19 1.08
N GLY A 174 -2.31 -6.73 -0.05
CA GLY A 174 -1.18 -7.34 -0.73
C GLY A 174 -0.09 -6.30 -0.94
N VAL A 175 1.04 -6.48 -0.26
CA VAL A 175 2.26 -5.74 -0.63
C VAL A 175 2.55 -6.10 -2.08
N VAL A 176 2.52 -5.12 -2.98
CA VAL A 176 2.75 -5.37 -4.41
C VAL A 176 4.15 -5.95 -4.56
N PRO A 177 4.29 -7.17 -5.10
CA PRO A 177 5.60 -7.71 -5.41
C PRO A 177 6.31 -6.74 -6.36
N GLU A 178 7.59 -6.46 -6.08
CA GLU A 178 8.42 -5.64 -6.96
C GLU A 178 8.23 -6.03 -8.43
N PRO A 179 8.33 -5.06 -9.37
CA PRO A 179 8.03 -5.31 -10.78
C PRO A 179 8.71 -6.60 -11.27
N ALA A 180 7.94 -7.45 -11.95
CA ALA A 180 8.43 -8.70 -12.56
C ALA A 180 9.65 -8.49 -13.49
N THR A 181 10.00 -7.24 -13.79
CA THR A 181 11.28 -6.80 -14.37
C THR A 181 12.49 -7.47 -13.72
N TRP A 182 12.55 -7.60 -12.39
CA TRP A 182 13.67 -8.29 -11.72
C TRP A 182 13.66 -9.80 -11.95
N ALA A 183 12.47 -10.42 -11.95
CA ALA A 183 12.32 -11.83 -12.28
C ALA A 183 12.72 -12.10 -13.75
N LEU A 184 12.33 -11.22 -14.68
CA LEU A 184 12.71 -11.29 -16.10
C LEU A 184 14.20 -11.01 -16.30
N PHE A 185 14.78 -10.10 -15.54
CA PHE A 185 16.22 -9.83 -15.56
C PHE A 185 17.03 -11.04 -15.07
N GLY A 186 16.60 -11.67 -13.98
CA GLY A 186 17.19 -12.89 -13.45
C GLY A 186 17.11 -14.07 -14.42
N VAL A 187 15.96 -14.29 -15.06
CA VAL A 187 15.79 -15.32 -16.09
C VAL A 187 16.66 -15.03 -17.32
N SER A 188 16.77 -13.76 -17.73
CA SER A 188 17.58 -13.35 -18.89
C SER A 188 19.08 -13.56 -18.64
N LEU A 189 19.56 -13.25 -17.44
CA LEU A 189 20.94 -13.51 -17.01
C LEU A 189 21.26 -15.01 -16.96
N ALA A 190 20.36 -15.83 -16.41
CA ALA A 190 20.51 -17.27 -16.36
C ALA A 190 20.57 -17.90 -17.78
N ALA A 191 19.73 -17.43 -18.69
CA ALA A 191 19.73 -17.88 -20.09
C ALA A 191 21.05 -17.54 -20.82
N CYS A 192 21.61 -16.35 -20.60
CA CYS A 192 22.92 -15.95 -21.14
C CYS A 192 24.08 -16.78 -20.57
N GLY A 193 24.09 -17.04 -19.26
CA GLY A 193 25.12 -17.85 -18.59
C GLY A 193 25.16 -19.30 -19.09
N LEU A 194 24.00 -19.92 -19.33
CA LEU A 194 23.90 -21.28 -19.87
C LEU A 194 24.39 -21.38 -21.33
N ARG A 195 24.26 -20.30 -22.11
CA ARG A 195 24.73 -20.22 -23.50
C ARG A 195 26.26 -20.15 -23.59
N VAL A 196 26.90 -19.37 -22.72
CA VAL A 196 28.36 -19.22 -22.66
C VAL A 196 29.05 -20.51 -22.17
N ARG A 197 28.40 -21.28 -21.29
CA ARG A 197 28.92 -22.59 -20.85
C ARG A 197 28.93 -23.64 -21.97
N ARG A 198 27.95 -23.61 -22.88
CA ARG A 198 27.89 -24.52 -24.02
C ARG A 198 28.94 -24.22 -25.09
N SER A 199 29.38 -22.97 -25.24
CA SER A 199 30.37 -22.58 -26.25
C SER A 199 31.83 -22.80 -25.82
N ARG A 200 32.08 -23.25 -24.59
CA ARG A 200 33.44 -23.54 -24.06
C ARG A 200 33.71 -25.04 -23.83
N GLY A 201 32.76 -25.90 -24.19
CA GLY A 201 32.87 -27.36 -24.06
C GLY A 201 32.81 -28.11 -25.39
N ALA A 202 33.05 -27.44 -26.51
CA ALA A 202 33.17 -28.02 -27.85
C ALA A 202 34.51 -27.62 -28.46
#